data_AF-A0A0H3GSD8-F1
#
_entry.id   AF-A0A0H3GSD8-F1
#
_cell.length_a   1.000
_cell.length_b   1.000
_cell.length_c   1.000
_cell.angle_alpha   90.00
_cell.angle_beta   90.00
_cell.angle_gamma   90.00
#
_symmetry.space_group_name_H-M   'P 1'
#
loop_
_entity.id
_entity.type
_entity.pdbx_description
1 polymer ?
#
loop_
_entity_poly.entity_id
_entity_poly.type
_entity_poly.pdbx_seq_one_letter_code
_entity_poly.pdbx_strand_id
1 'polypeptide(L)'
;MSRLIPDFDIDTAVGVQLDVVGEWVGRSRRVATPVTGIYFSWDTERVGWDQGVWQGPYDPNDGFIDLSDEIYRLMLKVKVAINNWDGQNDSLPPILDTALAGSGIRMAIVDNQDMSISIWILGDPSVALSEIDRLILDSAVNKGPFIALPAGYVPSRYDINPIDQVNSELWWAIQNGYMTVKAAGVRVREIETVSDGYQFFGFDIENDYIAGFDRGSWGERF
;
A
#
# COMPACT_ATOMS: atom_id res chain seq x y z
N MET A 1 -29.32 17.63 -10.19
CA MET A 1 -29.96 16.29 -10.14
C MET A 1 -28.85 15.28 -10.35
N SER A 2 -28.24 14.79 -9.26
CA SER A 2 -27.25 13.72 -9.35
C SER A 2 -27.92 12.51 -9.99
N ARG A 3 -27.27 11.92 -10.99
CA ARG A 3 -27.75 10.68 -11.59
C ARG A 3 -27.34 9.56 -10.64
N LEU A 4 -28.31 8.73 -10.26
CA LEU A 4 -28.10 7.61 -9.32
C LEU A 4 -26.91 6.72 -9.71
N ILE A 5 -26.65 6.53 -11.01
CA ILE A 5 -25.63 5.61 -11.51
C ILE A 5 -24.19 6.06 -11.13
N PRO A 6 -23.74 7.30 -11.44
CA PRO A 6 -22.45 7.82 -10.98
C PRO A 6 -22.19 7.72 -9.47
N ASP A 7 -23.24 7.76 -8.64
CA ASP A 7 -23.07 7.68 -7.19
C ASP A 7 -22.60 6.27 -6.75
N PHE A 8 -22.71 5.24 -7.60
CA PHE A 8 -22.21 3.87 -7.38
C PHE A 8 -20.97 3.53 -8.23
N ASP A 9 -20.32 4.54 -8.84
CA ASP A 9 -19.04 4.34 -9.50
C ASP A 9 -17.94 4.19 -8.43
N ILE A 10 -17.09 3.16 -8.54
CA ILE A 10 -15.98 2.93 -7.60
C ILE A 10 -15.04 4.13 -7.53
N ASP A 11 -14.94 4.97 -8.55
CA ASP A 11 -14.06 6.15 -8.55
C ASP A 11 -14.65 7.36 -7.82
N THR A 12 -15.97 7.41 -7.62
CA THR A 12 -16.65 8.58 -7.01
C THR A 12 -17.56 8.27 -5.83
N ALA A 13 -17.98 7.01 -5.64
CA ALA A 13 -18.85 6.58 -4.55
C ALA A 13 -18.22 6.88 -3.19
N VAL A 14 -19.05 7.23 -2.21
CA VAL A 14 -18.65 7.56 -0.83
C VAL A 14 -19.65 6.96 0.15
N GLY A 15 -19.24 6.70 1.39
CA GLY A 15 -20.08 6.14 2.45
C GLY A 15 -20.86 4.91 2.01
N VAL A 16 -22.19 4.94 2.23
CA VAL A 16 -23.10 3.80 2.00
C VAL A 16 -23.10 3.33 0.55
N GLN A 17 -22.93 4.25 -0.42
CA GLN A 17 -22.86 3.86 -1.83
C GLN A 17 -21.61 3.01 -2.11
N LEU A 18 -20.46 3.40 -1.55
CA LEU A 18 -19.22 2.62 -1.67
C LEU A 18 -19.34 1.28 -0.94
N ASP A 19 -20.12 1.22 0.14
CA ASP A 19 -20.40 -0.04 0.86
C ASP A 19 -21.18 -1.02 0.03
N VAL A 20 -22.21 -0.56 -0.68
CA VAL A 20 -22.95 -1.37 -1.65
C VAL A 20 -22.04 -1.86 -2.76
N VAL A 21 -21.15 -1.01 -3.28
CA VAL A 21 -20.14 -1.44 -4.27
C VAL A 21 -19.25 -2.55 -3.69
N GLY A 22 -18.80 -2.40 -2.45
CA GLY A 22 -17.97 -3.41 -1.80
C GLY A 22 -18.69 -4.73 -1.52
N GLU A 23 -19.99 -4.71 -1.21
CA GLU A 23 -20.81 -5.92 -1.15
C GLU A 23 -20.77 -6.69 -2.48
N TRP A 24 -20.83 -5.99 -3.61
CA TRP A 24 -20.77 -6.61 -4.94
C TRP A 24 -19.38 -7.13 -5.29
N VAL A 25 -18.33 -6.41 -4.87
CA VAL A 25 -16.92 -6.82 -5.03
C VAL A 25 -16.55 -7.98 -4.09
N GLY A 26 -17.30 -8.16 -3.00
CA GLY A 26 -17.10 -9.21 -1.99
C GLY A 26 -16.12 -8.81 -0.89
N ARG A 27 -16.05 -7.52 -0.53
CA ARG A 27 -15.23 -7.00 0.56
C ARG A 27 -16.01 -5.96 1.37
N SER A 28 -15.94 -6.05 2.69
CA SER A 28 -16.52 -5.05 3.60
C SER A 28 -15.49 -4.00 3.98
N ARG A 29 -15.93 -2.76 4.24
CA ARG A 29 -15.08 -1.73 4.86
C ARG A 29 -14.68 -2.06 6.29
N ARG A 30 -15.50 -2.90 6.94
CA ARG A 30 -15.32 -3.27 8.33
C ARG A 30 -14.35 -4.43 8.40
N VAL A 31 -13.20 -4.16 8.99
CA VAL A 31 -12.06 -5.08 9.07
C VAL A 31 -11.78 -5.40 10.54
N ALA A 32 -11.45 -6.66 10.81
CA ALA A 32 -11.16 -7.14 12.15
C ALA A 32 -9.72 -6.74 12.50
N THR A 33 -9.52 -6.13 13.66
CA THR A 33 -8.21 -5.72 14.13
C THR A 33 -7.93 -6.26 15.52
N PRO A 34 -6.72 -6.75 15.82
CA PRO A 34 -6.37 -7.15 17.18
C PRO A 34 -6.63 -6.02 18.17
N VAL A 35 -7.28 -6.34 19.29
CA VAL A 35 -7.42 -5.39 20.38
C VAL A 35 -6.06 -5.20 21.03
N THR A 36 -5.46 -4.02 20.84
CA THR A 36 -4.18 -3.65 21.46
C THR A 36 -4.39 -2.50 22.45
N GLY A 37 -3.55 -2.44 23.49
CA GLY A 37 -3.59 -1.34 24.47
C GLY A 37 -4.81 -1.31 25.40
N ILE A 38 -5.61 -2.39 25.46
CA ILE A 38 -6.72 -2.53 26.40
C ILE A 38 -6.40 -3.55 27.50
N TYR A 39 -5.87 -4.71 27.11
CA TYR A 39 -5.56 -5.79 28.05
C TYR A 39 -4.13 -5.71 28.57
N PHE A 40 -3.93 -6.32 29.75
CA PHE A 40 -2.63 -6.43 30.38
C PHE A 40 -1.58 -6.92 29.38
N SER A 41 -0.55 -6.12 29.18
CA SER A 41 0.55 -6.40 28.25
C SER A 41 1.87 -5.97 28.87
N TRP A 42 2.88 -6.82 28.75
CA TRP A 42 4.24 -6.48 29.16
C TRP A 42 4.79 -5.35 28.30
N ASP A 43 5.59 -4.48 28.92
CA ASP A 43 6.31 -3.38 28.25
C ASP A 43 5.44 -2.46 27.38
N THR A 44 4.12 -2.41 27.67
CA THR A 44 3.17 -1.54 26.98
C THR A 44 2.71 -0.44 27.94
N GLU A 45 2.84 0.82 27.51
CA GLU A 45 2.42 1.97 28.31
C GLU A 45 0.93 1.85 28.71
N ARG A 46 0.60 2.17 29.96
CA ARG A 46 -0.77 2.25 30.52
C ARG A 46 -1.55 0.94 30.66
N VAL A 47 -1.02 -0.19 30.20
CA VAL A 47 -1.64 -1.52 30.40
C VAL A 47 -0.69 -2.54 31.03
N GLY A 48 0.33 -2.07 31.74
CA GLY A 48 1.28 -2.91 32.48
C GLY A 48 0.78 -3.33 33.87
N TRP A 49 1.73 -3.67 34.74
CA TRP A 49 1.46 -4.02 36.14
C TRP A 49 0.62 -2.95 36.84
N ASP A 50 -0.37 -3.42 37.60
CA ASP A 50 -1.33 -2.62 38.37
C ASP A 50 -2.13 -1.59 37.55
N GLN A 51 -2.05 -1.64 36.22
CA GLN A 51 -2.76 -0.74 35.29
C GLN A 51 -3.64 -1.51 34.29
N GLY A 52 -3.16 -2.66 33.79
CA GLY A 52 -3.83 -3.47 32.78
C GLY A 52 -4.98 -4.32 33.33
N VAL A 53 -5.99 -4.53 32.49
CA VAL A 53 -7.09 -5.48 32.74
C VAL A 53 -6.71 -6.84 32.15
N TRP A 54 -6.77 -7.90 32.93
CA TRP A 54 -6.55 -9.25 32.43
C TRP A 54 -7.65 -9.64 31.45
N GLN A 55 -7.26 -10.08 30.25
CA GLN A 55 -8.21 -10.59 29.27
C GLN A 55 -8.86 -11.88 29.76
N GLY A 56 -10.18 -11.86 29.94
CA GLY A 56 -10.98 -13.02 30.29
C GLY A 56 -11.22 -13.95 29.09
N PRO A 57 -11.67 -15.19 29.33
CA PRO A 57 -11.91 -16.18 28.27
C PRO A 57 -13.04 -15.81 27.29
N TYR A 58 -13.85 -14.80 27.61
CA TYR A 58 -14.95 -14.31 26.78
C TYR A 58 -14.72 -12.88 26.26
N ASP A 59 -13.58 -12.29 26.59
CA ASP A 59 -13.22 -10.96 26.12
C ASP A 59 -12.73 -11.06 24.67
N PRO A 60 -13.13 -10.13 23.80
CA PRO A 60 -12.78 -10.20 22.38
C PRO A 60 -11.27 -10.06 22.19
N ASN A 61 -10.69 -10.95 21.39
CA ASN A 61 -9.31 -10.81 20.89
C ASN A 61 -9.21 -9.71 19.82
N ASP A 62 -10.29 -9.51 19.07
CA ASP A 62 -10.34 -8.62 17.92
C ASP A 62 -11.46 -7.58 18.08
N GLY A 63 -11.14 -6.33 17.78
CA GLY A 63 -12.08 -5.27 17.53
C GLY A 63 -12.39 -5.16 16.04
N PHE A 64 -13.12 -4.12 15.68
CA PHE A 64 -13.37 -3.77 14.29
C PHE A 64 -13.06 -2.30 14.06
N ILE A 65 -12.45 -2.00 12.93
CA ILE A 65 -12.33 -0.65 12.41
C ILE A 65 -13.06 -0.57 11.06
N ASP A 66 -13.59 0.61 10.76
CA ASP A 66 -14.13 0.90 9.44
C ASP A 66 -13.07 1.69 8.68
N LEU A 67 -12.62 1.16 7.54
CA LEU A 67 -11.68 1.85 6.67
C LEU A 67 -12.29 3.15 6.14
N SER A 68 -11.47 4.19 6.03
CA SER A 68 -11.85 5.43 5.35
C SER A 68 -12.22 5.15 3.89
N ASP A 69 -13.08 5.97 3.29
CA ASP A 69 -13.53 5.79 1.90
C ASP A 69 -12.36 5.75 0.91
N GLU A 70 -11.27 6.47 1.19
CA GLU A 70 -10.05 6.47 0.39
C GLU A 70 -9.39 5.10 0.38
N ILE A 71 -9.08 4.54 1.56
CA ILE A 71 -8.42 3.24 1.69
C ILE A 71 -9.34 2.09 1.28
N TYR A 72 -10.63 2.19 1.61
CA TYR A 72 -11.61 1.20 1.23
C TYR A 72 -11.75 1.14 -0.30
N ARG A 73 -11.87 2.29 -0.99
CA ARG A 73 -11.90 2.36 -2.45
C ARG A 73 -10.67 1.70 -3.07
N LEU A 74 -9.48 2.01 -2.54
CA LEU A 74 -8.23 1.41 -3.01
C LEU A 74 -8.24 -0.11 -2.86
N MET A 75 -8.65 -0.62 -1.69
CA MET A 75 -8.78 -2.06 -1.46
C MET A 75 -9.78 -2.72 -2.43
N LEU A 76 -10.91 -2.06 -2.71
CA LEU A 76 -11.88 -2.53 -3.69
C LEU A 76 -11.29 -2.57 -5.11
N LYS A 77 -10.56 -1.53 -5.52
CA LYS A 77 -9.88 -1.49 -6.83
C LYS A 77 -8.88 -2.62 -6.97
N VAL A 78 -8.04 -2.84 -5.97
CA VAL A 78 -7.08 -3.95 -5.93
C VAL A 78 -7.83 -5.29 -6.02
N LYS A 79 -8.93 -5.47 -5.29
CA LYS A 79 -9.72 -6.69 -5.35
C LYS A 79 -10.34 -6.93 -6.73
N VAL A 80 -10.89 -5.90 -7.37
CA VAL A 80 -11.42 -5.97 -8.74
C VAL A 80 -10.31 -6.33 -9.73
N ALA A 81 -9.15 -5.70 -9.58
CA ALA A 81 -7.98 -5.93 -10.42
C ALA A 81 -7.50 -7.40 -10.33
N ILE A 82 -7.38 -7.93 -9.11
CA ILE A 82 -7.04 -9.35 -8.87
C ILE A 82 -8.11 -10.29 -9.43
N ASN A 83 -9.40 -9.95 -9.30
CA ASN A 83 -10.48 -10.80 -9.81
C ASN A 83 -10.46 -10.90 -11.36
N ASN A 84 -9.88 -9.92 -12.04
CA ASN A 84 -9.68 -9.91 -13.50
C ASN A 84 -8.31 -10.44 -13.94
N TRP A 85 -7.45 -10.81 -12.98
CA TRP A 85 -6.11 -11.32 -13.29
C TRP A 85 -6.19 -12.73 -13.86
N ASP A 86 -5.41 -12.98 -14.92
CA ASP A 86 -5.34 -14.28 -15.62
C ASP A 86 -4.44 -15.32 -14.91
N GLY A 87 -3.77 -14.93 -13.83
CA GLY A 87 -2.88 -15.79 -13.06
C GLY A 87 -1.43 -15.84 -13.58
N GLN A 88 -1.08 -15.08 -14.62
CA GLN A 88 0.29 -15.00 -15.14
C GLN A 88 1.13 -13.97 -14.37
N ASN A 89 2.38 -14.29 -14.06
CA ASN A 89 3.27 -13.37 -13.35
C ASN A 89 3.52 -12.07 -14.14
N ASP A 90 3.60 -12.15 -15.48
CA ASP A 90 3.89 -10.99 -16.34
C ASP A 90 2.71 -10.00 -16.46
N SER A 91 1.47 -10.47 -16.30
CA SER A 91 0.28 -9.63 -16.38
C SER A 91 -0.01 -8.91 -15.05
N LEU A 92 0.59 -9.36 -13.94
CA LEU A 92 0.25 -8.87 -12.61
C LEU A 92 0.78 -7.45 -12.31
N PRO A 93 2.05 -7.10 -12.62
CA PRO A 93 2.55 -5.75 -12.37
C PRO A 93 1.68 -4.63 -12.95
N PRO A 94 1.30 -4.62 -14.25
CA PRO A 94 0.49 -3.52 -14.78
C PRO A 94 -0.92 -3.44 -14.16
N ILE A 95 -1.47 -4.58 -13.71
CA ILE A 95 -2.76 -4.64 -13.01
C ILE A 95 -2.64 -3.98 -11.62
N LEU A 96 -1.57 -4.28 -10.88
CA LEU A 96 -1.31 -3.69 -9.57
C LEU A 96 -0.96 -2.21 -9.67
N ASP A 97 -0.11 -1.81 -10.62
CA ASP A 97 0.24 -0.41 -10.84
C ASP A 97 -0.99 0.45 -11.14
N THR A 98 -1.92 -0.07 -11.95
CA THR A 98 -3.19 0.61 -12.24
C THR A 98 -4.07 0.70 -11.00
N ALA A 99 -4.18 -0.37 -10.22
CA ALA A 99 -5.02 -0.40 -9.03
C ALA A 99 -4.49 0.48 -7.91
N LEU A 100 -3.17 0.61 -7.80
CA LEU A 100 -2.44 1.35 -6.76
C LEU A 100 -2.08 2.78 -7.17
N ALA A 101 -2.42 3.21 -8.37
CA ALA A 101 -2.15 4.57 -8.82
C ALA A 101 -2.68 5.62 -7.82
N GLY A 102 -1.80 6.50 -7.35
CA GLY A 102 -2.12 7.55 -6.39
C GLY A 102 -2.19 7.11 -4.93
N SER A 103 -1.98 5.82 -4.61
CA SER A 103 -1.97 5.31 -3.23
C SER A 103 -0.72 5.68 -2.43
N GLY A 104 0.32 6.20 -3.10
CA GLY A 104 1.64 6.42 -2.52
C GLY A 104 2.49 5.15 -2.42
N ILE A 105 2.01 4.00 -2.87
CA ILE A 105 2.76 2.74 -2.91
C ILE A 105 2.72 2.07 -4.28
N ARG A 106 3.70 1.19 -4.50
CA ARG A 106 3.71 0.14 -5.51
C ARG A 106 3.90 -1.22 -4.86
N MET A 107 3.43 -2.26 -5.54
CA MET A 107 3.63 -3.64 -5.10
C MET A 107 4.30 -4.45 -6.21
N ALA A 108 5.34 -5.20 -5.83
CA ALA A 108 5.93 -6.23 -6.68
C ALA A 108 5.73 -7.60 -6.04
N ILE A 109 5.47 -8.63 -6.86
CA ILE A 109 5.36 -10.01 -6.38
C ILE A 109 6.54 -10.80 -6.89
N VAL A 110 7.26 -11.42 -5.96
CA VAL A 110 8.39 -12.29 -6.25
C VAL A 110 7.92 -13.72 -6.10
N ASP A 111 7.90 -14.45 -7.22
CA ASP A 111 7.66 -15.89 -7.23
C ASP A 111 8.91 -16.64 -6.79
N ASN A 112 8.83 -17.31 -5.64
CA ASN A 112 9.95 -18.08 -5.08
C ASN A 112 10.11 -19.46 -5.73
N GLN A 113 9.24 -19.82 -6.70
CA GLN A 113 9.25 -21.10 -7.43
C GLN A 113 9.09 -22.36 -6.54
N ASP A 114 8.65 -22.20 -5.30
CA ASP A 114 8.44 -23.26 -4.31
C ASP A 114 6.97 -23.32 -3.82
N MET A 115 6.04 -22.85 -4.66
CA MET A 115 4.63 -22.59 -4.31
C MET A 115 4.45 -21.51 -3.23
N SER A 116 5.43 -20.61 -3.08
CA SER A 116 5.30 -19.40 -2.30
C SER A 116 5.65 -18.14 -3.08
N ILE A 117 5.06 -17.02 -2.66
CA ILE A 117 5.40 -15.69 -3.15
C ILE A 117 5.89 -14.81 -2.00
N SER A 118 6.76 -13.87 -2.29
CA SER A 118 7.03 -12.72 -1.43
C SER A 118 6.37 -11.48 -2.03
N ILE A 119 5.80 -10.63 -1.18
CA ILE A 119 5.19 -9.37 -1.61
C ILE A 119 6.12 -8.25 -1.19
N TRP A 120 6.55 -7.46 -2.15
CA TRP A 120 7.37 -6.28 -1.95
C TRP A 120 6.49 -5.05 -2.01
N ILE A 121 6.56 -4.21 -0.99
CA ILE A 121 5.83 -2.93 -0.92
C ILE A 121 6.86 -1.81 -0.94
N LEU A 122 6.74 -0.94 -1.92
CA LEU A 122 7.67 0.17 -2.13
C LEU A 122 6.88 1.46 -2.13
N GLY A 123 7.48 2.54 -1.63
CA GLY A 123 6.87 3.85 -1.74
C GLY A 123 6.89 4.31 -3.19
N ASP A 124 5.89 5.08 -3.60
CA ASP A 124 5.90 5.69 -4.92
C ASP A 124 6.90 6.87 -4.93
N PRO A 125 8.00 6.85 -5.71
CA PRO A 125 8.85 7.98 -6.05
C PRO A 125 8.11 9.26 -6.34
N SER A 126 6.89 9.22 -6.90
CA SER A 126 6.11 10.44 -7.13
C SER A 126 5.84 11.24 -5.84
N VAL A 127 5.86 10.58 -4.67
CA VAL A 127 5.72 11.18 -3.34
C VAL A 127 6.94 12.03 -2.97
N ALA A 128 8.16 11.54 -3.20
CA ALA A 128 9.40 12.27 -2.89
C ALA A 128 9.90 13.13 -4.05
N LEU A 129 9.53 12.80 -5.29
CA LEU A 129 10.01 13.38 -6.53
C LEU A 129 8.83 13.51 -7.50
N SER A 130 8.21 14.69 -7.51
CA SER A 130 7.12 14.99 -8.43
C SER A 130 7.55 14.78 -9.89
N GLU A 131 6.60 14.46 -10.77
CA GLU A 131 6.88 14.29 -12.20
C GLU A 131 7.57 15.53 -12.80
N ILE A 132 7.17 16.72 -12.37
CA ILE A 132 7.76 17.96 -12.87
C ILE A 132 9.20 18.15 -12.41
N ASP A 133 9.55 17.73 -11.19
CA ASP A 133 10.93 17.80 -10.68
C ASP A 133 11.82 16.81 -11.41
N ARG A 134 11.29 15.62 -11.72
CA ARG A 134 11.99 14.65 -12.57
C ARG A 134 12.28 15.23 -13.95
N LEU A 135 11.32 15.92 -14.57
CA LEU A 135 11.52 16.58 -15.85
C LEU A 135 12.53 17.74 -15.77
N ILE A 136 12.47 18.54 -14.70
CA ILE A 136 13.42 19.64 -14.47
C ILE A 136 14.83 19.09 -14.32
N LEU A 137 14.99 18.02 -13.53
CA LEU A 137 16.28 17.35 -13.32
C LEU A 137 16.80 16.76 -14.63
N ASP A 138 15.97 16.04 -15.37
CA ASP A 138 16.33 15.46 -16.67
C ASP A 138 16.79 16.54 -17.66
N SER A 139 16.03 17.63 -17.76
CA SER A 139 16.40 18.77 -18.60
C SER A 139 17.73 19.42 -18.15
N ALA A 140 17.92 19.62 -16.84
CA ALA A 140 19.15 20.21 -16.31
C ALA A 140 20.39 19.33 -16.58
N VAL A 141 20.26 18.01 -16.42
CA VAL A 141 21.35 17.04 -16.66
C VAL A 141 21.65 16.88 -18.15
N ASN A 142 20.62 16.81 -18.98
CA ASN A 142 20.75 16.53 -20.41
C ASN A 142 20.80 17.77 -21.30
N LYS A 143 20.92 18.98 -20.71
CA LYS A 143 20.91 20.28 -21.42
C LYS A 143 19.66 20.45 -22.28
N GLY A 144 18.53 19.98 -21.75
CA GLY A 144 17.22 20.14 -22.34
C GLY A 144 16.73 21.59 -22.29
N PRO A 145 15.51 21.84 -22.83
CA PRO A 145 14.90 23.16 -22.77
C PRO A 145 14.57 23.53 -21.31
N PHE A 146 14.67 24.82 -20.99
CA PHE A 146 14.16 25.32 -19.71
C PHE A 146 12.69 24.97 -19.56
N ILE A 147 12.33 24.38 -18.42
CA ILE A 147 10.96 24.03 -18.08
C ILE A 147 10.39 25.15 -17.22
N ALA A 148 9.39 25.86 -17.74
CA ALA A 148 8.69 26.88 -16.97
C ALA A 148 7.84 26.24 -15.88
N LEU A 149 8.03 26.68 -14.64
CA LEU A 149 7.27 26.19 -13.49
C LEU A 149 5.79 26.60 -13.62
N PRO A 150 4.83 25.67 -13.48
CA PRO A 150 3.41 25.97 -13.52
C PRO A 150 3.00 26.78 -12.28
N ALA A 151 1.90 27.51 -12.39
CA ALA A 151 1.34 28.23 -11.25
C ALA A 151 0.98 27.25 -10.12
N GLY A 152 1.41 27.57 -8.88
CA GLY A 152 1.19 26.71 -7.72
C GLY A 152 2.19 25.55 -7.56
N TYR A 153 3.27 25.54 -8.35
CA TYR A 153 4.35 24.56 -8.20
C TYR A 153 4.89 24.50 -6.76
N VAL A 154 4.91 23.29 -6.21
CA VAL A 154 5.53 22.97 -4.92
C VAL A 154 6.72 22.05 -5.20
N PRO A 155 7.94 22.43 -4.81
CA PRO A 155 9.12 21.58 -4.94
C PRO A 155 8.95 20.26 -4.20
N SER A 156 9.51 19.21 -4.78
CA SER A 156 9.58 17.90 -4.15
C SER A 156 10.52 17.89 -2.95
N ARG A 157 10.27 16.97 -2.01
CA ARG A 157 11.01 16.84 -0.76
C ARG A 157 11.92 15.62 -0.85
N TYR A 158 13.23 15.88 -0.89
CA TYR A 158 14.26 14.85 -0.91
C TYR A 158 14.62 14.33 0.49
N ASP A 159 14.11 14.99 1.53
CA ASP A 159 14.36 14.68 2.94
C ASP A 159 13.32 13.72 3.54
N ILE A 160 12.32 13.33 2.75
CA ILE A 160 11.30 12.37 3.16
C ILE A 160 11.57 11.01 2.55
N ASN A 161 11.36 9.97 3.36
CA ASN A 161 11.28 8.61 2.87
C ASN A 161 9.84 8.37 2.36
N PRO A 162 9.63 8.01 1.08
CA PRO A 162 8.30 7.73 0.53
C PRO A 162 7.48 6.75 1.37
N ILE A 163 8.13 5.74 1.96
CA ILE A 163 7.45 4.68 2.71
C ILE A 163 6.83 5.20 4.02
N ASP A 164 7.43 6.23 4.62
CA ASP A 164 6.95 6.86 5.85
C ASP A 164 5.71 7.74 5.62
N GLN A 165 5.42 8.10 4.37
CA GLN A 165 4.25 8.92 4.01
C GLN A 165 2.99 8.10 3.73
N VAL A 166 3.12 6.77 3.69
CA VAL A 166 2.01 5.88 3.40
C VAL A 166 1.02 5.88 4.55
N ASN A 167 -0.27 6.00 4.23
CA ASN A 167 -1.34 6.06 5.22
C ASN A 167 -1.30 4.83 6.16
N SER A 168 -1.35 5.06 7.47
CA SER A 168 -1.32 3.99 8.48
C SER A 168 -2.48 3.00 8.37
N GLU A 169 -3.67 3.43 7.93
CA GLU A 169 -4.80 2.53 7.64
C GLU A 169 -4.48 1.60 6.47
N LEU A 170 -3.78 2.13 5.44
CA LEU A 170 -3.34 1.34 4.30
C LEU A 170 -2.33 0.28 4.73
N TRP A 171 -1.32 0.71 5.50
CA TRP A 171 -0.33 -0.19 6.09
C TRP A 171 -0.97 -1.35 6.83
N TRP A 172 -1.89 -1.01 7.73
CA TRP A 172 -2.61 -1.98 8.53
C TRP A 172 -3.40 -2.96 7.65
N ALA A 173 -4.06 -2.46 6.60
CA ALA A 173 -4.83 -3.30 5.68
C ALA A 173 -3.95 -4.27 4.88
N ILE A 174 -2.73 -3.89 4.52
CA ILE A 174 -1.77 -4.81 3.86
C ILE A 174 -1.30 -5.88 4.85
N GLN A 175 -0.86 -5.48 6.04
CA GLN A 175 -0.33 -6.38 7.07
C GLN A 175 -1.34 -7.45 7.50
N ASN A 176 -2.61 -7.10 7.59
CA ASN A 176 -3.68 -8.04 7.95
C ASN A 176 -4.25 -8.80 6.74
N GLY A 177 -3.59 -8.69 5.58
CA GLY A 177 -3.90 -9.46 4.40
C GLY A 177 -5.17 -9.06 3.66
N TYR A 178 -5.77 -7.90 3.96
CA TYR A 178 -6.96 -7.40 3.27
C TYR A 178 -6.69 -7.03 1.81
N MET A 179 -5.43 -6.69 1.49
CA MET A 179 -4.95 -6.49 0.11
C MET A 179 -4.03 -7.61 -0.38
N THR A 180 -4.11 -8.81 0.19
CA THR A 180 -3.27 -9.93 -0.29
C THR A 180 -3.57 -10.26 -1.74
N VAL A 181 -2.54 -10.20 -2.57
CA VAL A 181 -2.56 -10.63 -3.97
C VAL A 181 -1.86 -11.98 -4.03
N LYS A 182 -2.59 -13.06 -4.31
CA LYS A 182 -1.98 -14.37 -4.54
C LYS A 182 -2.88 -15.27 -5.38
N ALA A 183 -2.27 -16.15 -6.15
CA ALA A 183 -2.98 -17.23 -6.80
C ALA A 183 -3.55 -18.23 -5.75
N ALA A 184 -4.59 -18.96 -6.14
CA ALA A 184 -5.14 -20.04 -5.32
C ALA A 184 -4.07 -21.12 -5.07
N GLY A 185 -3.97 -21.64 -3.85
CA GLY A 185 -3.00 -22.67 -3.47
C GLY A 185 -1.57 -22.16 -3.17
N VAL A 186 -1.21 -20.94 -3.56
CA VAL A 186 0.09 -20.34 -3.25
C VAL A 186 0.09 -19.73 -1.85
N ARG A 187 1.18 -19.89 -1.09
CA ARG A 187 1.38 -19.24 0.22
C ARG A 187 2.10 -17.91 0.07
N VAL A 188 1.72 -16.91 0.87
CA VAL A 188 2.58 -15.73 1.05
C VAL A 188 3.64 -16.10 2.07
N ARG A 189 4.91 -16.03 1.69
CA ARG A 189 6.06 -16.38 2.54
C ARG A 189 6.41 -15.22 3.46
N GLU A 190 6.56 -14.05 2.87
CA GLU A 190 6.90 -12.82 3.58
C GLU A 190 6.31 -11.63 2.82
N ILE A 191 6.12 -10.55 3.55
CA ILE A 191 5.90 -9.23 2.99
C ILE A 191 7.14 -8.43 3.42
N GLU A 192 7.72 -7.68 2.50
CA GLU A 192 8.92 -6.88 2.74
C GLU A 192 8.70 -5.46 2.23
N THR A 193 9.35 -4.50 2.88
CA THR A 193 9.42 -3.12 2.43
C THR A 193 10.85 -2.60 2.44
N VAL A 194 11.11 -1.47 1.80
CA VAL A 194 12.44 -0.87 1.79
C VAL A 194 12.66 -0.06 3.06
N SER A 195 13.85 -0.17 3.66
CA SER A 195 14.20 0.61 4.85
C SER A 195 14.24 2.12 4.58
N ASP A 196 14.61 2.51 3.35
CA ASP A 196 14.66 3.90 2.89
C ASP A 196 14.41 3.98 1.38
N GLY A 197 13.95 5.13 0.90
CA GLY A 197 13.71 5.39 -0.51
C GLY A 197 12.56 4.56 -1.11
N TYR A 198 12.79 4.03 -2.32
CA TYR A 198 11.73 3.40 -3.12
C TYR A 198 12.20 2.23 -3.99
N GLN A 199 13.41 1.73 -3.78
CA GLN A 199 13.99 0.57 -4.49
C GLN A 199 14.78 -0.31 -3.52
N PHE A 200 14.65 -1.62 -3.65
CA PHE A 200 15.49 -2.58 -2.94
C PHE A 200 16.92 -2.59 -3.49
N PHE A 201 17.87 -2.91 -2.64
CA PHE A 201 19.25 -3.14 -3.05
C PHE A 201 19.37 -4.49 -3.76
N GLY A 202 20.04 -4.50 -4.91
CA GLY A 202 20.36 -5.71 -5.65
C GLY A 202 21.70 -5.62 -6.37
N PHE A 203 22.27 -6.80 -6.66
CA PHE A 203 23.47 -6.93 -7.48
C PHE A 203 23.07 -7.23 -8.93
N ASP A 204 23.74 -6.59 -9.89
CA ASP A 204 23.63 -6.84 -11.33
C ASP A 204 22.20 -6.75 -11.90
N ILE A 205 21.28 -6.10 -11.19
CA ILE A 205 19.89 -5.86 -11.59
C ILE A 205 19.54 -4.41 -11.31
N GLU A 206 19.05 -3.70 -12.32
CA GLU A 206 18.50 -2.34 -12.20
C GLU A 206 17.13 -2.29 -12.90
N ASN A 207 16.09 -1.97 -12.15
CA ASN A 207 14.72 -1.79 -12.65
C ASN A 207 13.93 -0.88 -11.71
N ASP A 208 12.62 -0.71 -11.92
CA ASP A 208 11.77 0.19 -11.12
C ASP A 208 11.63 -0.20 -9.62
N TYR A 209 12.08 -1.41 -9.26
CA TYR A 209 12.01 -1.97 -7.90
C TYR A 209 13.37 -2.22 -7.26
N ILE A 210 14.44 -2.36 -8.05
CA ILE A 210 15.78 -2.75 -7.60
C ILE A 210 16.81 -1.77 -8.14
N ALA A 211 17.71 -1.30 -7.27
CA ALA A 211 18.86 -0.48 -7.63
C ALA A 211 20.14 -0.98 -6.94
N GLY A 212 21.29 -0.62 -7.52
CA GLY A 212 22.59 -0.96 -6.97
C GLY A 212 23.04 -0.07 -5.81
N PHE A 213 24.36 0.01 -5.63
CA PHE A 213 25.01 0.80 -4.58
C PHE A 213 24.54 2.26 -4.56
N ASP A 214 24.46 2.83 -3.36
CA ASP A 214 24.09 4.21 -3.05
C ASP A 214 22.66 4.64 -3.47
N ARG A 215 21.87 3.74 -4.06
CA ARG A 215 20.47 3.99 -4.48
C ARG A 215 19.48 2.99 -3.93
N GLY A 216 19.84 1.71 -3.92
CA GLY A 216 18.98 0.66 -3.37
C GLY A 216 19.12 0.55 -1.85
N SER A 217 18.03 0.16 -1.20
CA SER A 217 17.94 0.00 0.26
C SER A 217 17.71 -1.44 0.68
N TRP A 218 18.10 -1.79 1.90
CA TRP A 218 17.84 -3.11 2.44
C TRP A 218 16.34 -3.32 2.67
N GLY A 219 15.92 -4.57 2.53
CA GLY A 219 14.55 -4.96 2.86
C GLY A 219 14.36 -5.15 4.36
N GLU A 220 13.22 -4.69 4.84
CA GLU A 220 12.72 -4.91 6.19
C GLU A 220 11.46 -5.77 6.12
N ARG A 221 11.36 -6.72 7.05
CA ARG A 221 10.19 -7.58 7.17
C ARG A 221 9.15 -6.94 8.08
N PHE A 222 7.90 -7.28 7.81
CA PHE A 222 6.79 -7.08 8.74
C PHE A 222 6.80 -8.09 9.88
#